data_AF-A0A372BHH3-F1
#
_entry.id   AF-A0A372BHH3-F1
#
_cell.length_a   1.000
_cell.length_b   1.000
_cell.length_c   1.000
_cell.angle_alpha   90.00
_cell.angle_beta   90.00
_cell.angle_gamma   90.00
#
_symmetry.space_group_name_H-M   'P 1'
#
loop_
_entity.id
_entity.type
_entity.pdbx_description
1 polymer ?
#
loop_
_entity_poly.entity_id
_entity_poly.type
_entity_poly.pdbx_seq_one_letter_code
_entity_poly.pdbx_strand_id
1 'polypeptide(L)'
;MSDHVNTINDEIKKIRDNLNQQKRNFSDFLLNNDKEKNLELYNDLLLVESKYQFAIDQLNKIESDFFYFSSFMKVNVEVGRKVNDLEVAVKNFFSQDYIYNKLGDLQLYIEDQWIVIIKIGLESINSILLNVKPEINILDKIAELEVDGENTISKINRLETVFESLKNEKIEIIFNDDSEKFNKLARKYEISFYFVVVFMILYFLGVGLYIKNIDLFLFEIGFPSTKNVDINMEFYIKKISLLILTTTLAAFLLKRSFMNRYLADEAYRTAKELDALPRYIEGLPIEMKEKIRFDLVYKYFGNQCQQENYKNGENLIIEHIKANTEFLKSLKGIQDKTKTNN
;
A
#
# COMPACT_ATOMS: atom_id res chain seq x y z
N MET A 1 5.54 -40.77 14.50
CA MET A 1 4.70 -39.82 13.73
C MET A 1 3.44 -39.46 14.50
N SER A 2 2.70 -40.44 15.04
CA SER A 2 1.61 -40.22 16.01
C SER A 2 2.01 -39.37 17.22
N ASP A 3 3.19 -39.62 17.81
CA ASP A 3 3.63 -38.89 19.02
C ASP A 3 3.91 -37.40 18.77
N HIS A 4 4.44 -37.05 17.59
CA HIS A 4 4.72 -35.65 17.24
C HIS A 4 3.45 -34.83 16.96
N VAL A 5 2.43 -35.45 16.36
CA VAL A 5 1.12 -34.81 16.13
C VAL A 5 0.43 -34.52 17.47
N ASN A 6 0.50 -35.46 18.41
CA ASN A 6 -0.06 -35.28 19.74
C ASN A 6 0.61 -34.12 20.51
N THR A 7 1.93 -33.98 20.43
CA THR A 7 2.65 -32.86 21.07
C THR A 7 2.21 -31.49 20.52
N ILE A 8 1.98 -31.37 19.21
CA ILE A 8 1.56 -30.10 18.58
C ILE A 8 0.13 -29.72 19.00
N ASN A 9 -0.77 -30.70 19.05
CA ASN A 9 -2.13 -30.50 19.52
C ASN A 9 -2.15 -29.99 20.97
N ASP A 10 -1.31 -30.57 21.84
CA ASP A 10 -1.19 -30.13 23.23
C ASP A 10 -0.65 -28.70 23.34
N GLU A 11 0.29 -28.30 22.48
CA GLU A 11 0.83 -26.93 22.45
C GLU A 11 -0.21 -25.89 22.00
N ILE A 12 -0.97 -26.19 20.93
CA ILE A 12 -2.02 -25.28 20.44
C ILE A 12 -3.15 -25.16 21.44
N LYS A 13 -3.55 -26.28 22.05
CA LYS A 13 -4.52 -26.28 23.14
C LYS A 13 -4.06 -25.41 24.29
N LYS A 14 -2.79 -25.53 24.70
CA LYS A 14 -2.20 -24.68 25.74
C LYS A 14 -2.22 -23.19 25.37
N ILE A 15 -1.86 -22.85 24.13
CA ILE A 15 -1.91 -21.47 23.64
C ILE A 15 -3.35 -20.92 23.71
N ARG A 16 -4.32 -21.71 23.26
CA ARG A 16 -5.73 -21.34 23.29
C ARG A 16 -6.23 -21.14 24.72
N ASP A 17 -5.91 -22.06 25.62
CA ASP A 17 -6.30 -21.99 27.03
C ASP A 17 -5.74 -20.71 27.67
N ASN A 18 -4.48 -20.36 27.37
CA ASN A 18 -3.87 -19.11 27.81
C ASN A 18 -4.61 -17.88 27.28
N LEU A 19 -4.94 -17.82 25.98
CA LEU A 19 -5.69 -16.70 25.40
C LEU A 19 -7.11 -16.60 25.97
N ASN A 20 -7.78 -17.73 26.19
CA ASN A 20 -9.10 -17.78 26.83
C ASN A 20 -9.04 -17.25 28.27
N GLN A 21 -8.02 -17.63 29.03
CA GLN A 21 -7.84 -17.15 30.40
C GLN A 21 -7.59 -15.64 30.43
N GLN A 22 -6.70 -15.13 29.56
CA GLN A 22 -6.43 -13.69 29.46
C GLN A 22 -7.70 -12.92 29.08
N LYS A 23 -8.46 -13.40 28.08
CA LYS A 23 -9.73 -12.79 27.68
C LYS A 23 -10.71 -12.71 28.86
N ARG A 24 -10.89 -13.80 29.62
CA ARG A 24 -11.78 -13.81 30.80
C ARG A 24 -11.39 -12.75 31.83
N ASN A 25 -10.10 -12.57 32.10
CA ASN A 25 -9.64 -11.54 33.02
C ASN A 25 -10.07 -10.13 32.55
N PHE A 26 -10.02 -9.85 31.24
CA PHE A 26 -10.51 -8.59 30.68
C PHE A 26 -12.03 -8.45 30.76
N SER A 27 -12.78 -9.51 30.45
CA SER A 27 -14.24 -9.50 30.56
C SER A 27 -14.69 -9.28 32.02
N ASP A 28 -14.05 -9.95 32.98
CA ASP A 28 -14.32 -9.79 34.41
C ASP A 28 -13.99 -8.36 34.88
N PHE A 29 -12.89 -7.79 34.39
CA PHE A 29 -12.53 -6.41 34.66
C PHE A 29 -13.56 -5.43 34.07
N LEU A 30 -14.02 -5.65 32.84
CA LEU A 30 -15.06 -4.85 32.20
C LEU A 30 -16.39 -4.88 32.95
N LEU A 31 -16.78 -6.03 33.49
CA LEU A 31 -18.02 -6.20 34.27
C LEU A 31 -17.98 -5.47 35.62
N ASN A 32 -16.81 -5.39 36.23
CA ASN A 32 -16.62 -4.79 37.56
C ASN A 32 -16.30 -3.29 37.50
N ASN A 33 -16.04 -2.72 36.32
CA ASN A 33 -15.75 -1.29 36.15
C ASN A 33 -16.97 -0.52 35.63
N ASP A 34 -17.18 0.65 36.21
CA ASP A 34 -18.28 1.54 35.84
C ASP A 34 -17.99 2.23 34.49
N LYS A 35 -18.79 1.87 33.48
CA LYS A 35 -18.70 2.41 32.11
C LYS A 35 -18.77 3.94 32.09
N GLU A 36 -19.52 4.57 33.00
CA GLU A 36 -19.72 6.02 33.00
C GLU A 36 -18.48 6.78 33.48
N LYS A 37 -17.57 6.12 34.21
CA LYS A 37 -16.38 6.78 34.76
C LYS A 37 -15.26 6.93 33.74
N ASN A 38 -15.13 6.03 32.76
CA ASN A 38 -14.09 6.10 31.73
C ASN A 38 -14.50 5.38 30.44
N LEU A 39 -15.32 6.07 29.63
CA LEU A 39 -15.87 5.54 28.38
C LEU A 39 -14.80 5.15 27.35
N GLU A 40 -13.69 5.89 27.29
CA GLU A 40 -12.61 5.65 26.33
C GLU A 40 -11.84 4.38 26.65
N LEU A 41 -11.41 4.21 27.91
CA LEU A 41 -10.81 2.98 28.41
C LEU A 41 -11.74 1.78 28.19
N TYR A 42 -13.03 1.95 28.47
CA TYR A 42 -14.03 0.89 28.26
C TYR A 42 -14.10 0.44 26.79
N ASN A 43 -14.12 1.39 25.84
CA ASN A 43 -14.11 1.07 24.41
C ASN A 43 -12.82 0.37 23.99
N ASP A 44 -11.69 0.79 24.56
CA ASP A 44 -10.38 0.21 24.29
C ASP A 44 -10.27 -1.24 24.76
N LEU A 45 -10.82 -1.53 25.93
CA LEU A 45 -10.88 -2.88 26.50
C LEU A 45 -11.85 -3.78 25.73
N LEU A 46 -12.98 -3.25 25.24
CA LEU A 46 -13.86 -3.98 24.32
C LEU A 46 -13.14 -4.33 23.01
N LEU A 47 -12.34 -3.41 22.47
CA LEU A 47 -11.53 -3.67 21.28
C LEU A 47 -10.50 -4.78 21.56
N VAL A 48 -9.82 -4.76 22.71
CA VAL A 48 -8.91 -5.83 23.14
C VAL A 48 -9.64 -7.17 23.22
N GLU A 49 -10.81 -7.23 23.85
CA GLU A 49 -11.61 -8.45 23.97
C GLU A 49 -12.00 -9.02 22.59
N SER A 50 -12.40 -8.15 21.66
CA SER A 50 -12.74 -8.57 20.29
C SER A 50 -11.55 -9.17 19.53
N LYS A 51 -10.34 -8.62 19.74
CA LYS A 51 -9.10 -9.15 19.15
C LYS A 51 -8.69 -10.50 19.74
N TYR A 52 -8.91 -10.72 21.05
CA TYR A 52 -8.76 -12.04 21.66
C TYR A 52 -9.72 -13.05 21.05
N GLN A 53 -11.01 -12.70 20.93
CA GLN A 53 -12.00 -13.61 20.36
C GLN A 53 -11.61 -14.03 18.95
N PHE A 54 -11.18 -13.07 18.12
CA PHE A 54 -10.72 -13.38 16.77
C PHE A 54 -9.54 -14.37 16.77
N ALA A 55 -8.54 -14.18 17.63
CA ALA A 55 -7.39 -15.08 17.73
C ALA A 55 -7.81 -16.51 18.12
N ILE A 56 -8.70 -16.63 19.12
CA ILE A 56 -9.25 -17.90 19.59
C ILE A 56 -10.05 -18.59 18.47
N ASP A 57 -10.87 -17.85 17.73
CA ASP A 57 -11.66 -18.38 16.61
C ASP A 57 -10.77 -18.91 15.49
N GLN A 58 -9.64 -18.25 15.18
CA GLN A 58 -8.69 -18.79 14.20
C GLN A 58 -8.01 -20.06 14.71
N LEU A 59 -7.59 -20.10 15.98
CA LEU A 59 -6.96 -21.30 16.57
C LEU A 59 -7.93 -22.49 16.67
N ASN A 60 -9.23 -22.25 16.84
CA ASN A 60 -10.24 -23.31 16.83
C ASN A 60 -10.38 -23.97 15.46
N LYS A 61 -10.16 -23.22 14.36
CA LYS A 61 -10.23 -23.76 12.99
C LYS A 61 -9.04 -24.65 12.62
N ILE A 62 -7.92 -24.51 13.33
CA ILE A 62 -6.69 -25.28 13.04
C ILE A 62 -6.79 -26.71 13.60
N GLU A 63 -7.64 -26.94 14.61
CA GLU A 63 -7.62 -28.17 15.41
C GLU A 63 -8.29 -29.39 14.76
N SER A 64 -9.07 -29.25 13.67
CA SER A 64 -9.82 -30.39 13.16
C SER A 64 -8.95 -31.46 12.48
N ASP A 65 -8.07 -31.16 11.51
CA ASP A 65 -7.37 -32.20 10.72
C ASP A 65 -5.98 -31.83 10.12
N PHE A 66 -5.30 -30.76 10.57
CA PHE A 66 -4.33 -30.02 9.71
C PHE A 66 -2.83 -30.28 9.94
N PHE A 67 -2.43 -31.23 10.80
CA PHE A 67 -1.08 -31.22 11.40
C PHE A 67 0.05 -31.93 10.66
N TYR A 68 -0.17 -32.39 9.42
CA TYR A 68 0.85 -33.15 8.69
C TYR A 68 1.96 -32.29 8.04
N PHE A 69 1.92 -30.96 8.13
CA PHE A 69 2.84 -30.08 7.40
C PHE A 69 3.79 -29.24 8.27
N SER A 70 5.05 -29.16 7.82
CA SER A 70 6.18 -28.51 8.51
C SER A 70 6.10 -26.98 8.58
N SER A 71 5.22 -26.33 7.79
CA SER A 71 4.97 -24.88 7.86
C SER A 71 4.24 -24.52 9.16
N PHE A 72 3.27 -25.33 9.58
CA PHE A 72 2.50 -25.11 10.82
C PHE A 72 3.34 -25.21 12.09
N MET A 73 4.39 -26.03 12.10
CA MET A 73 5.34 -26.10 13.21
C MET A 73 6.02 -24.75 13.48
N LYS A 74 6.43 -24.04 12.42
CA LYS A 74 7.05 -22.72 12.55
C LYS A 74 6.06 -21.68 13.06
N VAL A 75 4.84 -21.71 12.53
CA VAL A 75 3.74 -20.83 12.95
C VAL A 75 3.41 -21.06 14.42
N ASN A 76 3.27 -22.31 14.87
CA ASN A 76 2.92 -22.62 16.25
C ASN A 76 3.99 -22.09 17.24
N VAL A 77 5.27 -22.31 16.94
CA VAL A 77 6.38 -21.79 17.76
C VAL A 77 6.36 -20.26 17.81
N GLU A 78 6.06 -19.59 16.69
CA GLU A 78 6.00 -18.14 16.63
C GLU A 78 4.79 -17.56 17.38
N VAL A 79 3.60 -18.13 17.18
CA VAL A 79 2.38 -17.76 17.90
C VAL A 79 2.56 -18.00 19.40
N GLY A 80 3.10 -19.15 19.80
CA GLY A 80 3.37 -19.46 21.20
C GLY A 80 4.31 -18.46 21.87
N ARG A 81 5.38 -18.03 21.17
CA ARG A 81 6.28 -16.98 21.66
C ARG A 81 5.53 -15.66 21.88
N LYS A 82 4.73 -15.24 20.89
CA LYS A 82 3.96 -13.99 20.96
C LYS A 82 2.89 -14.02 22.06
N VAL A 83 2.28 -15.17 22.31
CA VAL A 83 1.30 -15.35 23.39
C VAL A 83 1.97 -15.26 24.76
N ASN A 84 3.19 -15.77 24.91
CA ASN A 84 3.97 -15.61 26.14
C ASN A 84 4.37 -14.14 26.36
N ASP A 85 4.82 -13.44 25.30
CA ASP A 85 5.12 -12.00 25.38
C ASP A 85 3.88 -11.19 25.80
N LEU A 86 2.72 -11.55 25.24
CA LEU A 86 1.43 -10.98 25.59
C LEU A 86 1.04 -11.25 27.04
N GLU A 87 1.29 -12.46 27.55
CA GLU A 87 1.00 -12.83 28.94
C GLU A 87 1.75 -11.92 29.93
N VAL A 88 3.00 -11.57 29.62
CA VAL A 88 3.79 -10.64 30.45
C VAL A 88 3.14 -9.24 30.45
N ALA A 89 2.73 -8.73 29.29
CA ALA A 89 2.06 -7.43 29.19
C ALA A 89 0.72 -7.41 29.96
N VAL A 90 -0.06 -8.49 29.85
CA VAL A 90 -1.35 -8.64 30.57
C VAL A 90 -1.14 -8.70 32.08
N LYS A 91 -0.14 -9.44 32.56
CA LYS A 91 0.20 -9.48 34.00
C LYS A 91 0.60 -8.11 34.53
N ASN A 92 1.36 -7.33 33.74
CA ASN A 92 1.75 -5.98 34.13
C ASN A 92 0.54 -5.03 34.18
N PHE A 93 -0.37 -5.12 33.21
CA PHE A 93 -1.63 -4.36 33.21
C PHE A 93 -2.48 -4.67 34.45
N PHE A 94 -2.60 -5.95 34.83
CA PHE A 94 -3.37 -6.37 36.00
C PHE A 94 -2.62 -6.31 37.33
N SER A 95 -1.38 -5.81 37.37
CA SER A 95 -0.64 -5.67 38.62
C SER A 95 -1.33 -4.66 39.53
N GLN A 96 -1.44 -4.98 40.83
CA GLN A 96 -2.19 -4.14 41.77
C GLN A 96 -1.61 -2.71 41.87
N ASP A 97 -0.29 -2.57 41.74
CA ASP A 97 0.38 -1.27 41.71
C ASP A 97 -0.03 -0.44 40.49
N TYR A 98 -0.30 -1.06 39.35
CA TYR A 98 -0.72 -0.36 38.13
C TYR A 98 -2.17 0.12 38.22
N ILE A 99 -3.07 -0.80 38.59
CA ILE A 99 -4.50 -0.49 38.71
C ILE A 99 -4.73 0.57 39.80
N TYR A 100 -4.11 0.42 40.97
CA TYR A 100 -4.39 1.32 42.08
C TYR A 100 -3.78 2.71 41.90
N ASN A 101 -2.53 2.80 41.40
CA ASN A 101 -1.81 4.08 41.32
C ASN A 101 -2.13 4.88 40.05
N LYS A 102 -2.57 4.25 38.96
CA LYS A 102 -2.72 4.93 37.66
C LYS A 102 -4.15 4.97 37.13
N LEU A 103 -4.98 3.97 37.46
CA LEU A 103 -6.43 4.04 37.21
C LEU A 103 -7.18 4.75 38.35
N GLY A 104 -6.63 4.81 39.56
CA GLY A 104 -7.22 5.54 40.69
C GLY A 104 -7.27 7.06 40.47
N ASP A 105 -6.24 7.61 39.83
CA ASP A 105 -6.17 9.02 39.43
C ASP A 105 -6.76 9.20 38.01
N LEU A 106 -8.10 9.17 37.95
CA LEU A 106 -8.99 9.23 36.77
C LEU A 106 -8.89 10.49 35.88
N GLN A 107 -7.77 11.21 35.83
CA GLN A 107 -7.64 12.48 35.08
C GLN A 107 -6.63 12.50 33.92
N LEU A 108 -5.98 11.39 33.57
CA LEU A 108 -4.97 11.42 32.50
C LEU A 108 -5.44 10.77 31.19
N TYR A 109 -5.63 11.65 30.22
CA TYR A 109 -5.94 11.52 28.79
C TYR A 109 -4.87 10.75 27.96
N ILE A 110 -4.12 9.85 28.59
CA ILE A 110 -3.02 9.13 27.95
C ILE A 110 -3.50 7.73 27.61
N GLU A 111 -3.52 7.38 26.32
CA GLU A 111 -3.67 6.00 25.86
C GLU A 111 -2.80 5.09 26.75
N ASP A 112 -3.44 4.15 27.44
CA ASP A 112 -2.75 3.28 28.37
C ASP A 112 -1.68 2.48 27.62
N GLN A 113 -0.41 2.73 27.94
CA GLN A 113 0.73 2.12 27.27
C GLN A 113 0.63 0.58 27.23
N TRP A 114 0.07 -0.05 28.27
CA TRP A 114 -0.10 -1.50 28.27
C TRP A 114 -1.23 -1.95 27.35
N ILE A 115 -2.33 -1.21 27.28
CA ILE A 115 -3.41 -1.50 26.33
C ILE A 115 -2.89 -1.40 24.89
N VAL A 116 -2.08 -0.39 24.58
CA VAL A 116 -1.44 -0.25 23.27
C VAL A 116 -0.53 -1.46 22.98
N ILE A 117 0.31 -1.87 23.94
CA ILE A 117 1.18 -3.04 23.80
C ILE A 117 0.36 -4.33 23.59
N ILE A 118 -0.73 -4.51 24.34
CA ILE A 118 -1.65 -5.66 24.21
C ILE A 118 -2.31 -5.68 22.83
N LYS A 119 -2.80 -4.53 22.35
CA LYS A 119 -3.39 -4.38 21.00
C LYS A 119 -2.39 -4.78 19.92
N ILE A 120 -1.15 -4.28 19.99
CA ILE A 120 -0.07 -4.61 19.04
C ILE A 120 0.28 -6.10 19.10
N GLY A 121 0.38 -6.68 20.30
CA GLY A 121 0.63 -8.11 20.48
C GLY A 121 -0.44 -8.98 19.83
N LEU A 122 -1.72 -8.64 20.06
CA LEU A 122 -2.85 -9.33 19.45
C LEU A 122 -2.90 -9.14 17.92
N GLU A 123 -2.59 -7.97 17.39
CA GLU A 123 -2.48 -7.74 15.95
C GLU A 123 -1.37 -8.58 15.32
N SER A 124 -0.23 -8.69 15.99
CA SER A 124 0.86 -9.57 15.55
C SER A 124 0.41 -11.03 15.50
N ILE A 125 -0.30 -11.52 16.52
CA ILE A 125 -0.84 -12.89 16.53
C ILE A 125 -1.85 -13.08 15.39
N ASN A 126 -2.78 -12.13 15.24
CA ASN A 126 -3.85 -12.20 14.24
C ASN A 126 -3.31 -12.15 12.82
N SER A 127 -2.29 -11.35 12.55
CA SER A 127 -1.64 -11.30 11.24
C SER A 127 -0.93 -12.61 10.90
N ILE A 128 -0.24 -13.23 11.86
CA ILE A 128 0.36 -14.57 11.68
C ILE A 128 -0.73 -15.61 11.37
N LEU A 129 -1.82 -15.63 12.15
CA LEU A 129 -2.92 -16.57 11.94
C LEU A 129 -3.66 -16.33 10.61
N LEU A 130 -3.82 -15.07 10.19
CA LEU A 130 -4.42 -14.71 8.90
C LEU A 130 -3.56 -15.14 7.72
N ASN A 131 -2.24 -15.09 7.83
CA ASN A 131 -1.33 -15.57 6.79
C ASN A 131 -1.40 -17.09 6.60
N VAL A 132 -1.94 -17.81 7.58
CA VAL A 132 -2.11 -19.27 7.55
C VAL A 132 -3.52 -19.68 7.09
N LYS A 133 -4.48 -18.74 7.13
CA LYS A 133 -5.84 -18.94 6.62
C LYS A 133 -5.93 -19.44 5.17
N PRO A 134 -5.08 -19.02 4.21
CA PRO A 134 -5.07 -19.58 2.87
C PRO A 134 -4.69 -21.07 2.88
N GLU A 135 -3.69 -21.44 3.69
CA GLU A 135 -3.25 -22.84 3.84
C GLU A 135 -4.35 -23.71 4.48
N ILE A 136 -5.08 -23.18 5.47
CA ILE A 136 -6.23 -23.85 6.11
C ILE A 136 -7.39 -24.01 5.11
N ASN A 137 -7.76 -22.96 4.36
CA ASN A 137 -8.84 -23.06 3.37
C ASN A 137 -8.55 -24.07 2.24
N ILE A 138 -7.27 -24.29 1.92
CA ILE A 138 -6.83 -25.31 0.96
C ILE A 138 -7.06 -26.70 1.54
N LEU A 139 -6.74 -26.88 2.80
CA LEU A 139 -6.81 -28.17 3.50
C LEU A 139 -8.26 -28.54 3.89
N ASP A 140 -9.12 -27.57 4.24
CA ASP A 140 -10.58 -27.79 4.39
C ASP A 140 -11.19 -28.31 3.08
N LYS A 141 -10.77 -27.73 1.95
CA LYS A 141 -11.16 -28.21 0.63
C LYS A 141 -10.59 -29.60 0.34
N ILE A 142 -9.40 -29.94 0.82
CA ILE A 142 -8.82 -31.29 0.65
C ILE A 142 -9.61 -32.32 1.47
N ALA A 143 -9.99 -32.01 2.71
CA ALA A 143 -10.78 -32.88 3.58
C ALA A 143 -12.21 -33.09 3.06
N GLU A 144 -12.85 -32.05 2.52
CA GLU A 144 -14.15 -32.19 1.81
C GLU A 144 -14.05 -33.06 0.54
N LEU A 145 -12.86 -33.16 -0.07
CA LEU A 145 -12.64 -33.89 -1.31
C LEU A 145 -12.21 -35.36 -1.12
N GLU A 146 -11.71 -35.74 0.06
CA GLU A 146 -11.37 -37.14 0.41
C GLU A 146 -12.61 -38.05 0.48
N VAL A 147 -13.80 -37.48 0.61
CA VAL A 147 -15.07 -38.21 0.74
C VAL A 147 -15.57 -38.81 -0.59
N ASP A 148 -15.02 -38.42 -1.75
CA ASP A 148 -15.63 -38.75 -3.05
C ASP A 148 -14.62 -39.25 -4.12
N GLY A 149 -14.37 -40.57 -4.09
CA GLY A 149 -13.20 -41.26 -4.66
C GLY A 149 -13.11 -41.51 -6.18
N GLU A 150 -14.00 -40.99 -7.02
CA GLU A 150 -14.07 -41.42 -8.44
C GLU A 150 -13.63 -40.40 -9.52
N ASN A 151 -13.11 -39.22 -9.18
CA ASN A 151 -12.76 -38.18 -10.17
C ASN A 151 -11.32 -37.64 -10.07
N THR A 152 -10.39 -38.49 -9.64
CA THR A 152 -9.06 -38.12 -9.14
C THR A 152 -8.18 -37.38 -10.15
N ILE A 153 -8.23 -37.71 -11.45
CA ILE A 153 -7.33 -37.11 -12.46
C ILE A 153 -7.75 -35.69 -12.84
N SER A 154 -9.05 -35.44 -13.05
CA SER A 154 -9.55 -34.08 -13.33
C SER A 154 -9.44 -33.18 -12.08
N LYS A 155 -9.54 -33.78 -10.89
CA LYS A 155 -9.33 -33.14 -9.59
C LYS A 155 -7.85 -32.78 -9.34
N ILE A 156 -6.89 -33.65 -9.70
CA ILE A 156 -5.44 -33.36 -9.63
C ILE A 156 -5.06 -32.17 -10.53
N ASN A 157 -5.57 -32.10 -11.76
CA ASN A 157 -5.28 -30.99 -12.67
C ASN A 157 -5.84 -29.65 -12.15
N ARG A 158 -7.01 -29.67 -11.49
CA ARG A 158 -7.56 -28.49 -10.81
C ARG A 158 -6.72 -28.07 -9.59
N LEU A 159 -6.25 -29.04 -8.80
CA LEU A 159 -5.34 -28.79 -7.67
C LEU A 159 -4.03 -28.16 -8.14
N GLU A 160 -3.42 -28.70 -9.20
CA GLU A 160 -2.21 -28.16 -9.79
C GLU A 160 -2.43 -26.71 -10.28
N THR A 161 -3.58 -26.43 -10.90
CA THR A 161 -3.96 -25.07 -11.34
C THR A 161 -4.13 -24.11 -10.16
N VAL A 162 -4.71 -24.57 -9.06
CA VAL A 162 -4.85 -23.77 -7.82
C VAL A 162 -3.48 -23.50 -7.20
N PHE A 163 -2.62 -24.52 -7.05
CA PHE A 163 -1.26 -24.33 -6.55
C PHE A 163 -0.45 -23.35 -7.40
N GLU A 164 -0.59 -23.43 -8.71
CA GLU A 164 0.09 -22.51 -9.63
C GLU A 164 -0.47 -21.09 -9.57
N SER A 165 -1.78 -20.92 -9.35
CA SER A 165 -2.37 -19.59 -9.09
C SER A 165 -1.84 -18.96 -7.81
N LEU A 166 -1.67 -19.76 -6.74
CA LEU A 166 -1.12 -19.29 -5.47
C LEU A 166 0.37 -18.96 -5.56
N LYS A 167 1.12 -19.69 -6.39
CA LYS A 167 2.53 -19.38 -6.64
C LYS A 167 2.69 -18.02 -7.34
N ASN A 168 1.75 -17.70 -8.23
CA ASN A 168 1.72 -16.43 -8.94
C ASN A 168 1.10 -15.30 -8.10
N GLU A 169 0.27 -15.59 -7.10
CA GLU A 169 -0.39 -14.62 -6.22
C GLU A 169 0.62 -13.67 -5.55
N LYS A 170 1.74 -14.18 -5.04
CA LYS A 170 2.79 -13.34 -4.44
C LYS A 170 3.37 -12.33 -5.43
N ILE A 171 3.49 -12.72 -6.70
CA ILE A 171 4.04 -11.87 -7.77
C ILE A 171 2.95 -10.89 -8.24
N GLU A 172 1.71 -11.33 -8.37
CA GLU A 172 0.55 -10.46 -8.64
C GLU A 172 0.45 -9.34 -7.59
N ILE A 173 0.53 -9.68 -6.31
CA ILE A 173 0.46 -8.70 -5.20
C ILE A 173 1.55 -7.63 -5.36
N ILE A 174 2.77 -8.03 -5.73
CA ILE A 174 3.88 -7.08 -5.94
C ILE A 174 3.56 -6.11 -7.09
N PHE A 175 3.13 -6.61 -8.25
CA PHE A 175 2.78 -5.75 -9.38
C PHE A 175 1.55 -4.88 -9.13
N ASN A 176 0.58 -5.38 -8.35
CA ASN A 176 -0.60 -4.63 -7.98
C ASN A 176 -0.25 -3.49 -6.98
N ASP A 177 0.61 -3.76 -6.00
CA ASP A 177 1.15 -2.75 -5.08
C ASP A 177 1.96 -1.68 -5.83
N ASP A 178 2.81 -2.09 -6.78
CA ASP A 178 3.56 -1.16 -7.62
C ASP A 178 2.64 -0.30 -8.51
N SER A 179 1.57 -0.88 -9.06
CA SER A 179 0.54 -0.12 -9.76
C SER A 179 -0.08 0.96 -8.86
N GLU A 180 -0.42 0.61 -7.62
CA GLU A 180 -1.00 1.56 -6.67
C GLU A 180 0.00 2.68 -6.32
N LYS A 181 1.28 2.35 -6.11
CA LYS A 181 2.35 3.33 -5.86
C LYS A 181 2.51 4.29 -7.04
N PHE A 182 2.58 3.79 -8.27
CA PHE A 182 2.70 4.63 -9.46
C PHE A 182 1.46 5.52 -9.65
N ASN A 183 0.26 5.00 -9.40
CA ASN A 183 -0.97 5.80 -9.45
C ASN A 183 -0.98 6.92 -8.40
N LYS A 184 -0.54 6.64 -7.16
CA LYS A 184 -0.37 7.66 -6.13
C LYS A 184 0.64 8.73 -6.56
N LEU A 185 1.75 8.32 -7.18
CA LEU A 185 2.78 9.24 -7.68
C LEU A 185 2.26 10.11 -8.83
N ALA A 186 1.54 9.52 -9.79
CA ALA A 186 0.89 10.24 -10.87
C ALA A 186 -0.06 11.32 -10.34
N ARG A 187 -0.92 10.96 -9.38
CA ARG A 187 -1.87 11.90 -8.76
C ARG A 187 -1.16 13.05 -8.05
N LYS A 188 -0.02 12.80 -7.39
CA LYS A 188 0.79 13.87 -6.77
C LYS A 188 1.31 14.86 -7.82
N TYR A 189 1.82 14.36 -8.95
CA TYR A 189 2.30 15.22 -10.04
C TYR A 189 1.16 16.00 -10.72
N GLU A 190 -0.02 15.38 -10.87
CA GLU A 190 -1.22 16.02 -11.41
C GLU A 190 -1.75 17.14 -10.50
N ILE A 191 -1.83 16.88 -9.19
CA ILE A 191 -2.19 17.90 -8.20
C ILE A 191 -1.19 19.07 -8.25
N SER A 192 0.11 18.76 -8.30
CA SER A 192 1.16 19.77 -8.40
C SER A 192 1.02 20.60 -9.68
N PHE A 193 0.69 19.97 -10.81
CA PHE A 193 0.42 20.66 -12.07
C PHE A 193 -0.75 21.64 -11.93
N TYR A 194 -1.89 21.20 -11.37
CA TYR A 194 -3.04 22.08 -11.16
C TYR A 194 -2.73 23.24 -10.23
N PHE A 195 -1.96 23.02 -9.17
CA PHE A 195 -1.47 24.10 -8.31
C PHE A 195 -0.66 25.13 -9.12
N VAL A 196 0.32 24.68 -9.91
CA VAL A 196 1.15 25.56 -10.74
C VAL A 196 0.29 26.39 -11.72
N VAL A 197 -0.70 25.77 -12.36
CA VAL A 197 -1.62 26.46 -13.29
C VAL A 197 -2.47 27.49 -12.55
N VAL A 198 -3.04 27.16 -11.39
CA VAL A 198 -3.83 28.09 -10.59
C VAL A 198 -2.98 29.28 -10.12
N PHE A 199 -1.77 29.03 -9.61
CA PHE A 199 -0.83 30.09 -9.22
C PHE A 199 -0.47 31.00 -10.40
N MET A 200 -0.26 30.42 -11.58
CA MET A 200 -0.01 31.18 -12.81
C MET A 200 -1.19 32.08 -13.16
N ILE A 201 -2.43 31.56 -13.16
CA ILE A 201 -3.64 32.33 -13.45
C ILE A 201 -3.82 33.48 -12.45
N LEU A 202 -3.65 33.21 -11.15
CA LEU A 202 -3.73 34.22 -10.08
C LEU A 202 -2.68 35.34 -10.26
N TYR A 203 -1.45 34.96 -10.60
CA TYR A 203 -0.37 35.90 -10.88
C TYR A 203 -0.71 36.82 -12.07
N PHE A 204 -1.27 36.28 -13.16
CA PHE A 204 -1.65 37.07 -14.33
C PHE A 204 -2.90 37.94 -14.11
N LEU A 205 -3.85 37.50 -13.27
CA LEU A 205 -5.02 38.28 -12.84
C LEU A 205 -4.66 39.46 -11.92
N GLY A 206 -3.39 39.60 -11.53
CA GLY A 206 -2.95 40.67 -10.64
C GLY A 206 -3.42 40.49 -9.20
N VAL A 207 -3.85 39.29 -8.83
CA VAL A 207 -4.13 38.93 -7.43
C VAL A 207 -2.78 38.81 -6.73
N GLY A 208 -2.35 39.91 -6.11
CA GLY A 208 -1.12 39.96 -5.35
C GLY A 208 -1.23 39.09 -4.10
N LEU A 209 -0.69 37.88 -4.14
CA LEU A 209 -0.40 37.13 -2.93
C LEU A 209 0.75 37.83 -2.22
N TYR A 210 0.44 38.51 -1.12
CA TYR A 210 1.45 39.10 -0.24
C TYR A 210 2.12 37.99 0.55
N ILE A 211 3.09 37.33 -0.09
CA ILE A 211 3.98 36.40 0.59
C ILE A 211 5.09 37.26 1.20
N LYS A 212 5.09 37.40 2.52
CA LYS A 212 6.17 38.07 3.25
C LYS A 212 7.46 37.29 2.95
N ASN A 213 8.40 37.96 2.28
CA ASN A 213 9.74 37.52 1.85
C ASN A 213 10.06 36.05 2.13
N ILE A 214 10.04 35.22 1.08
CA ILE A 214 10.68 33.91 1.13
C ILE A 214 12.15 34.13 0.81
N ASP A 215 13.00 34.11 1.83
CA ASP A 215 14.45 34.01 1.68
C ASP A 215 14.81 32.60 1.20
N LEU A 216 14.70 32.37 -0.11
CA LEU A 216 15.39 31.26 -0.74
C LEU A 216 16.77 31.79 -1.12
N PHE A 217 17.81 31.25 -0.48
CA PHE A 217 19.26 31.56 -0.45
C PHE A 217 19.93 32.37 -1.61
N LEU A 218 19.30 32.55 -2.78
CA LEU A 218 19.80 33.28 -3.95
C LEU A 218 18.76 34.15 -4.71
N PHE A 219 17.48 34.20 -4.31
CA PHE A 219 16.45 34.98 -5.02
C PHE A 219 15.45 35.66 -4.07
N GLU A 220 15.50 36.99 -3.98
CA GLU A 220 14.40 37.77 -3.41
C GLU A 220 13.26 37.88 -4.44
N ILE A 221 12.21 37.08 -4.26
CA ILE A 221 10.97 37.21 -5.04
C ILE A 221 10.05 38.20 -4.31
N GLY A 222 10.28 39.49 -4.54
CA GLY A 222 9.39 40.56 -4.09
C GLY A 222 8.39 40.95 -5.18
N PHE A 223 7.08 40.88 -4.90
CA PHE A 223 6.06 41.46 -5.78
C PHE A 223 5.85 42.93 -5.43
N PRO A 224 5.95 43.87 -6.39
CA PRO A 224 5.85 45.29 -6.10
C PRO A 224 4.46 45.64 -5.54
N SER A 225 4.47 46.27 -4.37
CA SER A 225 3.28 46.83 -3.72
C SER A 225 2.59 47.82 -4.64
N THR A 226 1.26 47.73 -4.69
CA THR A 226 0.35 48.66 -5.37
C THR A 226 0.58 50.08 -4.89
N LYS A 227 1.42 50.84 -5.60
CA LYS A 227 1.39 52.30 -5.76
C LYS A 227 2.53 52.66 -6.70
N ASN A 228 2.18 52.82 -7.98
CA ASN A 228 3.05 53.20 -9.10
C ASN A 228 4.05 52.11 -9.49
N VAL A 229 3.55 51.05 -10.14
CA VAL A 229 4.40 50.21 -11.00
C VAL A 229 4.74 51.07 -12.21
N ASP A 230 5.93 51.67 -12.22
CA ASP A 230 6.48 52.21 -13.46
C ASP A 230 6.45 51.07 -14.49
N ILE A 231 5.73 51.30 -15.59
CA ILE A 231 5.58 50.35 -16.70
C ILE A 231 6.92 50.31 -17.44
N ASN A 232 7.94 49.77 -16.78
CA ASN A 232 9.29 49.65 -17.29
C ASN A 232 9.43 48.31 -18.02
N MET A 233 10.30 48.29 -19.03
CA MET A 233 10.60 47.09 -19.83
C MET A 233 10.98 45.88 -18.96
N GLU A 234 11.63 46.13 -17.81
CA GLU A 234 12.01 45.12 -16.82
C GLU A 234 10.81 44.34 -16.24
N PHE A 235 9.66 44.99 -16.05
CA PHE A 235 8.44 44.35 -15.57
C PHE A 235 7.91 43.30 -16.55
N TYR A 236 7.89 43.64 -17.85
CA TYR A 236 7.48 42.71 -18.90
C TYR A 236 8.47 41.56 -19.08
N ILE A 237 9.78 41.83 -19.00
CA ILE A 237 10.81 40.80 -19.06
C ILE A 237 10.65 39.80 -17.91
N LYS A 238 10.43 40.27 -16.67
CA LYS A 238 10.17 39.38 -15.52
C LYS A 238 8.92 38.52 -15.71
N LYS A 239 7.82 39.10 -16.19
CA LYS A 239 6.58 38.37 -16.49
C LYS A 239 6.76 37.30 -17.56
N ILE A 240 7.46 37.62 -18.66
CA ILE A 240 7.70 36.69 -19.76
C ILE A 240 8.64 35.56 -19.32
N SER A 241 9.72 35.87 -18.59
CA SER A 241 10.63 34.86 -18.05
C SER A 241 9.93 33.91 -17.08
N LEU A 242 9.09 34.45 -16.19
CA LEU A 242 8.29 33.63 -15.28
C LEU A 242 7.30 32.76 -16.06
N LEU A 243 6.61 33.31 -17.06
CA LEU A 243 5.70 32.55 -17.95
C LEU A 243 6.40 31.34 -18.55
N ILE A 244 7.59 31.53 -19.12
CA ILE A 244 8.36 30.44 -19.76
C ILE A 244 8.76 29.38 -18.73
N LEU A 245 9.25 29.80 -17.57
CA LEU A 245 9.69 28.87 -16.51
C LEU A 245 8.53 28.07 -15.94
N THR A 246 7.41 28.74 -15.62
CA THR A 246 6.20 28.11 -15.10
C THR A 246 5.57 27.16 -16.12
N THR A 247 5.55 27.53 -17.40
CA THR A 247 5.06 26.65 -18.48
C THR A 247 5.94 25.42 -18.64
N THR A 248 7.27 25.58 -18.58
CA THR A 248 8.23 24.45 -18.65
C THR A 248 8.06 23.50 -17.46
N LEU A 249 7.90 24.06 -16.25
CA LEU A 249 7.63 23.28 -15.05
C LEU A 249 6.29 22.54 -15.13
N ALA A 250 5.23 23.21 -15.60
CA ALA A 250 3.92 22.60 -15.80
C ALA A 250 3.99 21.44 -16.81
N ALA A 251 4.68 21.63 -17.94
CA ALA A 251 4.89 20.58 -18.93
C ALA A 251 5.68 19.39 -18.35
N PHE A 252 6.70 19.65 -17.52
CA PHE A 252 7.46 18.61 -16.84
C PHE A 252 6.59 17.79 -15.87
N LEU A 253 5.78 18.47 -15.04
CA LEU A 253 4.88 17.83 -14.08
C LEU A 253 3.83 16.98 -14.79
N LEU A 254 3.26 17.50 -15.88
CA LEU A 254 2.31 16.78 -16.73
C LEU A 254 2.95 15.53 -17.35
N LYS A 255 4.17 15.66 -17.93
CA LYS A 255 4.94 14.52 -18.48
C LYS A 255 5.19 13.44 -17.42
N ARG A 256 5.59 13.85 -16.20
CA ARG A 256 5.82 12.93 -15.09
C ARG A 256 4.54 12.26 -14.62
N SER A 257 3.41 12.96 -14.59
CA SER A 257 2.11 12.36 -14.27
C SER A 257 1.74 11.27 -15.28
N PHE A 258 1.76 11.58 -16.58
CA PHE A 258 1.45 10.60 -17.63
C PHE A 258 2.35 9.37 -17.60
N MET A 259 3.66 9.57 -17.43
CA MET A 259 4.61 8.47 -17.33
C MET A 259 4.28 7.52 -16.18
N ASN A 260 3.92 8.06 -15.01
CA ASN A 260 3.56 7.24 -13.86
C ASN A 260 2.20 6.55 -14.03
N ARG A 261 1.20 7.17 -14.69
CA ARG A 261 -0.06 6.47 -15.03
C ARG A 261 0.20 5.31 -15.97
N TYR A 262 1.03 5.52 -16.98
CA TYR A 262 1.41 4.46 -17.91
C TYR A 262 2.11 3.29 -17.19
N LEU A 263 3.07 3.56 -16.30
CA LEU A 263 3.72 2.53 -15.49
C LEU A 263 2.72 1.81 -14.57
N ALA A 264 1.75 2.53 -14.02
CA ALA A 264 0.69 1.94 -13.20
C ALA A 264 -0.20 1.00 -14.02
N ASP A 265 -0.60 1.39 -15.23
CA ASP A 265 -1.42 0.58 -16.12
C ASP A 265 -0.67 -0.66 -16.61
N GLU A 266 0.62 -0.54 -16.91
CA GLU A 266 1.48 -1.66 -17.30
C GLU A 266 1.66 -2.67 -16.16
N ALA A 267 1.91 -2.19 -14.94
CA ALA A 267 2.00 -3.03 -13.74
C ALA A 267 0.66 -3.71 -13.44
N TYR A 268 -0.47 -2.98 -13.54
CA TYR A 268 -1.80 -3.53 -13.34
C TYR A 268 -2.14 -4.61 -14.37
N ARG A 269 -1.85 -4.35 -15.65
CA ARG A 269 -2.04 -5.34 -16.71
C ARG A 269 -1.21 -6.59 -16.45
N THR A 270 0.05 -6.43 -16.05
CA THR A 270 0.95 -7.55 -15.72
C THR A 270 0.41 -8.35 -14.54
N ALA A 271 -0.09 -7.70 -13.49
CA ALA A 271 -0.73 -8.39 -12.36
C ALA A 271 -1.92 -9.24 -12.84
N LYS A 272 -2.80 -8.68 -13.67
CA LYS A 272 -3.96 -9.42 -14.22
C LYS A 272 -3.58 -10.52 -15.21
N GLU A 273 -2.52 -10.34 -15.97
CA GLU A 273 -1.97 -11.40 -16.84
C GLU A 273 -1.44 -12.57 -16.01
N LEU A 274 -0.77 -12.32 -14.88
CA LEU A 274 -0.24 -13.36 -13.99
C LEU A 274 -1.34 -14.11 -13.21
N ASP A 275 -2.40 -13.42 -12.80
CA ASP A 275 -3.59 -14.02 -12.17
C ASP A 275 -4.36 -14.93 -13.15
N ALA A 276 -4.51 -14.48 -14.40
CA ALA A 276 -5.22 -15.24 -15.43
C ALA A 276 -4.39 -16.41 -16.02
N LEU A 277 -3.06 -16.35 -15.93
CA LEU A 277 -2.15 -17.29 -16.59
C LEU A 277 -2.41 -18.78 -16.25
N PRO A 278 -2.57 -19.20 -14.99
CA PRO A 278 -2.80 -20.60 -14.63
C PRO A 278 -4.05 -21.18 -15.28
N ARG A 279 -5.12 -20.39 -15.35
CA ARG A 279 -6.40 -20.78 -15.96
C ARG A 279 -6.28 -20.88 -17.49
N TYR A 280 -5.50 -19.98 -18.09
CA TYR A 280 -5.30 -19.97 -19.53
C TYR A 280 -4.49 -21.18 -20.03
N ILE A 281 -3.54 -21.66 -19.22
CA ILE A 281 -2.67 -22.79 -19.58
C ILE A 281 -3.17 -24.13 -19.04
N GLU A 282 -4.31 -24.20 -18.34
CA GLU A 282 -4.83 -25.39 -17.67
C GLU A 282 -4.96 -26.59 -18.62
N GLY A 283 -5.48 -26.37 -19.83
CA GLY A 283 -5.74 -27.40 -20.84
C GLY A 283 -4.56 -27.75 -21.75
N LEU A 284 -3.38 -27.15 -21.56
CA LEU A 284 -2.22 -27.38 -22.43
C LEU A 284 -1.36 -28.57 -21.95
N PRO A 285 -0.61 -29.24 -22.85
CA PRO A 285 0.41 -30.20 -22.45
C PRO A 285 1.50 -29.54 -21.58
N ILE A 286 2.06 -30.29 -20.62
CA ILE A 286 3.06 -29.79 -19.65
C ILE A 286 4.24 -29.09 -20.36
N GLU A 287 4.74 -29.67 -21.44
CA GLU A 287 5.83 -29.12 -22.27
C GLU A 287 5.50 -27.72 -22.82
N MET A 288 4.25 -27.47 -23.20
CA MET A 288 3.80 -26.15 -23.64
C MET A 288 3.63 -25.18 -22.48
N LYS A 289 3.16 -25.66 -21.31
CA LYS A 289 3.04 -24.82 -20.11
C LYS A 289 4.41 -24.28 -19.67
N GLU A 290 5.42 -25.14 -19.66
CA GLU A 290 6.80 -24.75 -19.32
C GLU A 290 7.39 -23.77 -20.33
N LYS A 291 7.16 -24.01 -21.63
CA LYS A 291 7.60 -23.08 -22.69
C LYS A 291 6.96 -21.70 -22.55
N ILE A 292 5.66 -21.64 -22.30
CA ILE A 292 4.95 -20.37 -22.07
C ILE A 292 5.53 -19.64 -20.87
N ARG A 293 5.78 -20.34 -19.76
CA ARG A 293 6.40 -19.71 -18.57
C ARG A 293 7.81 -19.19 -18.89
N PHE A 294 8.61 -19.94 -19.62
CA PHE A 294 9.95 -19.51 -20.04
C PHE A 294 9.89 -18.24 -20.89
N ASP A 295 9.01 -18.17 -21.89
CA ASP A 295 8.83 -16.99 -22.73
C ASP A 295 8.34 -15.77 -21.91
N LEU A 296 7.45 -15.98 -20.94
CA LEU A 296 6.98 -14.93 -20.03
C LEU A 296 8.09 -14.45 -19.10
N VAL A 297 8.98 -15.34 -18.65
CA VAL A 297 10.15 -14.95 -17.86
C VAL A 297 11.01 -13.97 -18.66
N TYR A 298 11.28 -14.21 -19.95
CA TYR A 298 12.00 -13.25 -20.79
C TYR A 298 11.26 -11.93 -21.02
N LYS A 299 9.93 -11.96 -21.05
CA LYS A 299 9.09 -10.78 -21.26
C LYS A 299 9.05 -9.87 -20.03
N TYR A 300 8.92 -10.44 -18.83
CA TYR A 300 8.73 -9.67 -17.58
C TYR A 300 10.02 -9.52 -16.75
N PHE A 301 10.98 -10.44 -16.88
CA PHE A 301 12.27 -10.36 -16.19
C PHE A 301 13.35 -9.94 -17.19
N GLY A 302 13.85 -8.70 -17.01
CA GLY A 302 15.10 -8.25 -17.63
C GLY A 302 15.01 -7.32 -18.85
N ASN A 303 13.84 -7.05 -19.45
CA ASN A 303 13.79 -6.34 -20.74
C ASN A 303 12.85 -5.12 -20.90
N GLN A 304 12.05 -4.70 -19.91
CA GLN A 304 11.02 -3.66 -20.16
C GLN A 304 11.34 -2.24 -19.72
N CYS A 305 12.51 -1.96 -19.17
CA CYS A 305 12.79 -0.61 -18.68
C CYS A 305 13.20 0.43 -19.75
N GLN A 306 13.41 0.12 -21.04
CA GLN A 306 14.15 1.09 -21.87
C GLN A 306 13.77 1.48 -23.32
N GLN A 307 12.97 0.80 -24.16
CA GLN A 307 13.11 1.14 -25.61
C GLN A 307 11.88 1.46 -26.48
N GLU A 308 10.65 1.10 -26.15
CA GLU A 308 9.55 1.31 -27.12
C GLU A 308 8.59 2.45 -26.79
N ASN A 309 8.26 2.67 -25.51
CA ASN A 309 7.24 3.66 -25.13
C ASN A 309 7.76 5.09 -24.89
N TYR A 310 9.09 5.28 -24.87
CA TYR A 310 9.71 6.61 -24.77
C TYR A 310 9.41 7.48 -26.02
N LYS A 311 9.13 6.86 -27.17
CA LYS A 311 8.91 7.54 -28.45
C LYS A 311 7.58 8.31 -28.53
N ASN A 312 6.51 7.83 -27.90
CA ASN A 312 5.19 8.45 -28.08
C ASN A 312 5.02 9.75 -27.28
N GLY A 313 5.61 9.85 -26.08
CA GLY A 313 5.62 11.10 -25.31
C GLY A 313 6.66 12.11 -25.79
N GLU A 314 7.76 11.65 -26.40
CA GLU A 314 8.72 12.52 -27.08
C GLU A 314 8.12 13.19 -28.32
N ASN A 315 7.27 12.50 -29.09
CA ASN A 315 6.65 13.08 -30.28
C ASN A 315 5.84 14.35 -29.96
N LEU A 316 5.08 14.38 -28.87
CA LEU A 316 4.33 15.58 -28.47
C LEU A 316 5.23 16.76 -28.05
N ILE A 317 6.36 16.49 -27.39
CA ILE A 317 7.31 17.53 -26.96
C ILE A 317 8.14 18.01 -28.14
N ILE A 318 8.53 17.11 -29.04
CA ILE A 318 9.23 17.43 -30.28
C ILE A 318 8.32 18.26 -31.20
N GLU A 319 7.03 17.92 -31.29
CA GLU A 319 6.03 18.71 -32.01
C GLU A 319 5.88 20.10 -31.40
N HIS A 320 5.84 20.22 -30.07
CA HIS A 320 5.76 21.52 -29.39
C HIS A 320 7.04 22.37 -29.56
N ILE A 321 8.23 21.75 -29.53
CA ILE A 321 9.51 22.42 -29.81
C ILE A 321 9.58 22.86 -31.28
N LYS A 322 9.10 22.02 -32.20
CA LYS A 322 9.05 22.32 -33.63
C LYS A 322 8.08 23.47 -33.92
N ALA A 323 6.89 23.44 -33.35
CA ALA A 323 5.90 24.52 -33.45
C ALA A 323 6.45 25.84 -32.89
N ASN A 324 7.10 25.82 -31.73
CA ASN A 324 7.75 27.01 -31.15
C ASN A 324 8.91 27.53 -32.02
N THR A 325 9.67 26.63 -32.64
CA THR A 325 10.78 27.00 -33.53
C THR A 325 10.28 27.61 -34.84
N GLU A 326 9.22 27.05 -35.41
CA GLU A 326 8.54 27.61 -36.60
C GLU A 326 7.91 28.97 -36.30
N PHE A 327 7.30 29.13 -35.13
CA PHE A 327 6.79 30.42 -34.65
C PHE A 327 7.91 31.47 -34.54
N LEU A 328 9.03 31.13 -33.89
CA LEU A 328 10.20 32.03 -33.79
C LEU A 328 10.80 32.39 -35.16
N LYS A 329 10.83 31.45 -36.11
CA LYS A 329 11.26 31.72 -37.49
C LYS A 329 10.29 32.64 -38.23
N SER A 330 8.98 32.46 -38.03
CA SER A 330 7.95 33.32 -38.64
C SER A 330 8.04 34.76 -38.12
N LEU A 331 8.30 34.94 -36.81
CA LEU A 331 8.51 36.25 -36.21
C LEU A 331 9.76 36.95 -36.75
N LYS A 332 10.87 36.22 -36.95
CA LYS A 332 12.07 36.75 -37.61
C LYS A 332 11.79 37.15 -39.06
N GLY A 333 11.07 36.31 -39.82
CA GLY A 333 10.68 36.63 -41.20
C GLY A 333 9.77 37.86 -41.31
N ILE A 334 8.93 38.12 -40.30
CA ILE A 334 8.13 39.35 -40.21
C ILE A 334 9.01 40.55 -39.87
N GLN A 335 9.94 40.43 -38.92
CA GLN A 335 10.90 41.48 -38.58
C GLN A 335 11.81 41.88 -39.76
N ASP A 336 12.26 40.91 -40.56
CA ASP A 336 13.11 41.16 -41.72
C ASP A 336 12.33 41.84 -42.87
N LYS A 337 11.04 41.49 -43.06
CA LYS A 337 10.14 42.19 -44.00
C LYS A 337 9.82 43.62 -43.58
N THR A 338 9.73 43.90 -42.28
CA THR A 338 9.52 45.28 -41.79
C THR A 338 10.77 46.15 -41.87
N LYS A 339 11.97 45.57 -41.93
CA LYS A 339 13.22 46.32 -42.16
C LYS A 339 13.52 46.62 -43.63
N THR A 340 12.91 45.89 -44.56
CA THR A 340 13.08 46.09 -46.01
C THR A 340 12.08 47.08 -46.63
N ASN A 341 11.08 47.52 -45.86
CA ASN A 341 10.06 48.49 -46.28
C ASN A 341 10.21 49.89 -45.64
N ASN A 342 11.38 50.19 -45.04
CA ASN A 342 11.74 51.53 -44.56
C ASN A 342 12.97 52.06 -45.30
#